data_AF-A0A9E1H9W0-F1
#
_entry.id   AF-A0A9E1H9W0-F1
#
_cell.length_a   1.000
_cell.length_b   1.000
_cell.length_c   1.000
_cell.angle_alpha   90.00
_cell.angle_beta   90.00
_cell.angle_gamma   90.00
#
_symmetry.space_group_name_H-M   'P 1'
#
loop_
_entity.id
_entity.type
_entity.pdbx_description
1 polymer ?
#
loop_
_entity_poly.entity_id
_entity_poly.type
_entity_poly.pdbx_seq_one_letter_code
_entity_poly.pdbx_strand_id
1 'polypeptide(L)'
;QTTFSKTSGNVTFKVQYPENITCGMPTTFKLSSEGTTDKVQYALYSLTTEDGTIVYDTSYGSNGKFFSKDSFDFTFYASGTYYIRFAIMDTGVSPYVWFNTGLYGIKLVIDDKGYPTVENVVADLKAQCGKTCTTDFEKAVWFNDWLVENCRYDSSYSYCAPEGALARGSGTCEAYHRAYVMLLNSVGIATDRISGDGHVWTGVQLDGNWYHIDTTWDDAGYEDNSVDLQHLYFGLNDELMNQIHSSVTSSNGISAHSLEDNYFIKTGKIKKWSDQYVSTIREHLNNGENTFDITINDSMIDSYKQIIYYLVAYQLSNTDWGGEKLTVTYSENILHCVVE
;
A
#
# COMPACT_ATOMS: atom_id res chain seq x y z
N GLN A 1 18.04 -3.97 32.22
CA GLN A 1 18.70 -4.22 30.91
C GLN A 1 18.65 -5.71 30.68
N THR A 2 18.24 -6.13 29.48
CA THR A 2 18.12 -7.54 29.11
C THR A 2 19.32 -7.95 28.26
N THR A 3 19.81 -9.17 28.42
CA THR A 3 20.91 -9.72 27.61
C THR A 3 20.49 -11.06 27.03
N PHE A 4 20.45 -11.13 25.70
CA PHE A 4 20.44 -12.39 24.98
C PHE A 4 21.87 -12.89 24.79
N SER A 5 22.09 -14.21 24.87
CA SER A 5 23.37 -14.82 24.54
C SER A 5 23.18 -16.16 23.83
N LYS A 6 24.02 -16.42 22.82
CA LYS A 6 24.09 -17.69 22.12
C LYS A 6 25.53 -18.05 21.80
N THR A 7 25.88 -19.30 22.07
CA THR A 7 27.21 -19.85 21.79
C THR A 7 27.15 -20.84 20.65
N SER A 8 28.11 -20.76 19.73
CA SER A 8 28.35 -21.73 18.66
C SER A 8 29.85 -22.02 18.58
N GLY A 9 30.24 -23.26 18.88
CA GLY A 9 31.65 -23.60 19.09
C GLY A 9 32.26 -22.76 20.21
N ASN A 10 33.36 -22.06 19.92
CA ASN A 10 34.07 -21.20 20.88
C ASN A 10 33.59 -19.74 20.85
N VAL A 11 32.67 -19.39 19.95
CA VAL A 11 32.17 -18.02 19.80
C VAL A 11 30.87 -17.85 20.58
N THR A 12 30.82 -16.83 21.44
CA THR A 12 29.59 -16.42 22.13
C THR A 12 29.17 -15.05 21.62
N PHE A 13 27.95 -14.95 21.07
CA PHE A 13 27.34 -13.71 20.63
C PHE A 13 26.34 -13.21 21.67
N LYS A 14 26.39 -11.92 21.99
CA LYS A 14 25.54 -11.25 22.98
C LYS A 14 24.85 -10.05 22.36
N VAL A 15 23.58 -9.88 22.69
CA VAL A 15 22.77 -8.71 22.33
C VAL A 15 22.18 -8.14 23.60
N GLN A 16 22.55 -6.91 23.95
CA GLN A 16 22.03 -6.19 25.11
C GLN A 16 21.05 -5.11 24.67
N TYR A 17 19.93 -5.00 25.37
CA TYR A 17 18.87 -4.03 25.06
C TYR A 17 18.13 -3.60 26.33
N PRO A 18 17.40 -2.47 26.30
CA PRO A 18 16.54 -2.05 27.41
C PRO A 18 15.50 -3.11 27.77
N GLU A 19 15.17 -3.21 29.05
CA GLU A 19 14.14 -4.15 29.52
C GLU A 19 12.74 -3.68 29.12
N ASN A 20 12.51 -2.37 29.23
CA ASN A 20 11.30 -1.70 28.75
C ASN A 20 11.67 -0.90 27.49
N ILE A 21 11.00 -1.21 26.39
CA ILE A 21 11.09 -0.45 25.14
C ILE A 21 9.96 0.57 25.13
N THR A 22 10.28 1.83 24.82
CA THR A 22 9.32 2.91 24.67
C THR A 22 9.13 3.19 23.19
N CYS A 23 7.89 3.16 22.73
CA CYS A 23 7.57 3.45 21.34
C CYS A 23 7.80 4.95 21.04
N GLY A 24 8.06 5.26 19.76
CA GLY A 24 8.43 6.62 19.33
C GLY A 24 9.84 7.07 19.75
N MET A 25 10.59 6.25 20.49
CA MET A 25 11.99 6.51 20.86
C MET A 25 12.95 5.45 20.31
N PRO A 26 14.18 5.83 19.89
CA PRO A 26 15.18 4.87 19.46
C PRO A 26 15.53 3.85 20.56
N THR A 27 15.49 2.57 20.21
CA THR A 27 15.99 1.46 21.01
C THR A 27 17.35 1.02 20.47
N THR A 28 18.40 1.18 21.26
CA THR A 28 19.74 0.71 20.92
C THR A 28 19.95 -0.73 21.38
N PHE A 29 20.23 -1.61 20.42
CA PHE A 29 20.71 -2.97 20.64
C PHE A 29 22.24 -2.97 20.58
N LYS A 30 22.92 -3.25 21.69
CA LYS A 30 24.38 -3.38 21.73
C LYS A 30 24.77 -4.82 21.39
N LEU A 31 25.68 -4.97 20.44
CA LEU A 31 26.12 -6.22 19.86
C LEU A 31 27.56 -6.47 20.30
N SER A 32 27.83 -7.62 20.88
CA SER A 32 29.19 -7.98 21.30
C SER A 32 29.45 -9.47 21.19
N SER A 33 30.71 -9.84 21.09
CA SER A 33 31.13 -11.22 20.97
C SER A 33 32.36 -11.55 21.81
N GLU A 34 32.44 -12.80 22.21
CA GLU A 34 33.58 -13.42 22.88
C GLU A 34 34.08 -14.58 22.02
N GLY A 35 35.39 -14.79 22.00
CA GLY A 35 36.02 -15.84 21.19
C GLY A 35 36.13 -15.52 19.69
N THR A 36 35.95 -14.25 19.29
CA THR A 36 36.14 -13.76 17.92
C THR A 36 37.43 -12.96 17.75
N THR A 37 37.86 -12.76 16.51
CA THR A 37 38.90 -11.80 16.13
C THR A 37 38.39 -10.36 16.12
N ASP A 38 39.26 -9.41 15.78
CA ASP A 38 38.94 -7.99 15.54
C ASP A 38 38.20 -7.75 14.21
N LYS A 39 38.06 -8.77 13.35
CA LYS A 39 37.37 -8.70 12.05
C LYS A 39 35.92 -9.20 12.11
N VAL A 40 35.26 -8.92 13.24
CA VAL A 40 33.85 -9.27 13.46
C VAL A 40 32.93 -8.26 12.78
N GLN A 41 31.83 -8.75 12.23
CA GLN A 41 30.75 -7.95 11.64
C GLN A 41 29.40 -8.49 12.11
N TYR A 42 28.40 -7.62 12.13
CA TYR A 42 27.04 -7.94 12.53
C TYR A 42 26.04 -7.56 11.43
N ALA A 43 24.85 -8.14 11.46
CA ALA A 43 23.75 -7.74 10.59
C ALA A 43 22.41 -7.83 11.34
N LEU A 44 21.45 -6.95 10.99
CA LEU A 44 20.05 -7.24 11.24
C LEU A 44 19.64 -8.35 10.28
N TYR A 45 19.32 -9.51 10.82
CA TYR A 45 18.97 -10.69 10.04
C TYR A 45 17.47 -10.75 9.70
N SER A 46 16.61 -10.33 10.63
CA SER A 46 15.19 -10.10 10.37
C SER A 46 14.55 -9.36 11.54
N LEU A 47 13.44 -8.68 11.27
CA LEU A 47 12.54 -8.15 12.30
C LEU A 47 11.09 -8.44 11.90
N THR A 48 10.39 -9.21 12.71
CA THR A 48 9.01 -9.64 12.44
C THR A 48 8.11 -9.45 13.64
N THR A 49 6.81 -9.39 13.41
CA THR A 49 5.76 -9.58 14.43
C THR A 49 5.61 -11.08 14.77
N GLU A 50 4.73 -11.39 15.73
CA GLU A 50 4.48 -12.76 16.21
C GLU A 50 3.90 -13.70 15.15
N ASP A 51 3.09 -13.18 14.24
CA ASP A 51 2.54 -13.91 13.09
C ASP A 51 3.55 -14.08 11.93
N GLY A 52 4.75 -13.54 12.08
CA GLY A 52 5.81 -13.59 11.07
C GLY A 52 5.75 -12.48 10.02
N THR A 53 4.85 -11.50 10.14
CA THR A 53 4.84 -10.34 9.24
C THR A 53 6.15 -9.55 9.36
N ILE A 54 6.77 -9.24 8.23
CA ILE A 54 8.05 -8.52 8.16
C ILE A 54 7.80 -7.05 8.50
N VAL A 55 8.43 -6.56 9.56
CA VAL A 55 8.36 -5.14 9.98
C VAL A 55 9.38 -4.31 9.23
N TYR A 56 10.59 -4.83 9.06
CA TYR A 56 11.69 -4.18 8.36
C TYR A 56 12.31 -5.14 7.35
N ASP A 57 12.23 -4.81 6.06
CA ASP A 57 12.72 -5.66 4.98
C ASP A 57 14.26 -5.62 4.90
N THR A 58 14.89 -6.68 5.40
CA THR A 58 16.34 -6.87 5.38
C THR A 58 16.89 -7.31 4.04
N SER A 59 16.03 -7.70 3.08
CA SER A 59 16.46 -8.11 1.74
C SER A 59 16.75 -6.93 0.83
N TYR A 60 16.19 -5.75 1.13
CA TYR A 60 16.31 -4.57 0.30
C TYR A 60 17.56 -3.72 0.63
N GLY A 61 18.22 -3.20 -0.40
CA GLY A 61 19.26 -2.17 -0.27
C GLY A 61 20.40 -2.54 0.69
N SER A 62 20.56 -1.77 1.77
CA SER A 62 21.57 -1.98 2.82
C SER A 62 21.00 -2.58 4.11
N ASN A 63 19.71 -2.88 4.16
CA ASN A 63 18.99 -3.17 5.40
C ASN A 63 19.48 -4.41 6.14
N GLY A 64 19.84 -5.48 5.41
CA GLY A 64 20.43 -6.70 5.96
C GLY A 64 21.93 -6.84 5.74
N LYS A 65 22.62 -5.79 5.24
CA LYS A 65 24.07 -5.87 5.01
C LYS A 65 24.82 -5.89 6.33
N PHE A 66 25.97 -6.56 6.30
CA PHE A 66 26.87 -6.58 7.45
C PHE A 66 27.49 -5.22 7.70
N PHE A 67 27.63 -4.88 8.97
CA PHE A 67 28.23 -3.67 9.48
C PHE A 67 29.19 -3.98 10.64
N SER A 68 30.16 -3.10 10.87
CA SER A 68 31.16 -3.26 11.95
C SER A 68 30.81 -2.50 13.23
N LYS A 69 29.75 -1.67 13.21
CA LYS A 69 29.27 -0.98 14.42
C LYS A 69 28.76 -2.01 15.43
N ASP A 70 29.13 -1.84 16.70
CA ASP A 70 28.73 -2.69 17.82
C ASP A 70 27.32 -2.40 18.33
N SER A 71 26.50 -1.73 17.52
CA SER A 71 25.15 -1.33 17.91
C SER A 71 24.25 -1.13 16.70
N PHE A 72 22.97 -1.41 16.92
CA PHE A 72 21.90 -1.21 15.96
C PHE A 72 20.75 -0.45 16.65
N ASP A 73 20.23 0.58 16.00
CA ASP A 73 19.17 1.42 16.54
C ASP A 73 17.86 1.16 15.76
N PHE A 74 16.76 0.98 16.46
CA PHE A 74 15.43 0.83 15.86
C PHE A 74 14.35 1.51 16.71
N THR A 75 13.40 2.17 16.08
CA THR A 75 12.24 2.79 16.75
C THR A 75 10.98 2.00 16.41
N PHE A 76 10.26 1.56 17.43
CA PHE A 76 8.96 0.89 17.31
C PHE A 76 7.83 1.93 17.46
N TYR A 77 6.72 1.80 16.72
CA TYR A 77 5.56 2.68 16.84
C TYR A 77 4.27 1.94 17.21
N ALA A 78 4.32 0.65 17.55
CA ALA A 78 3.17 -0.06 18.08
C ALA A 78 3.57 -0.98 19.22
N SER A 79 2.66 -1.15 20.18
CA SER A 79 2.72 -2.23 21.15
C SER A 79 2.54 -3.58 20.46
N GLY A 80 3.10 -4.63 21.05
CA GLY A 80 2.97 -5.98 20.53
C GLY A 80 4.17 -6.86 20.81
N THR A 81 4.15 -8.03 20.21
CA THR A 81 5.24 -9.01 20.27
C THR A 81 6.05 -8.95 18.98
N TYR A 82 7.35 -8.72 19.11
CA TYR A 82 8.30 -8.72 18.01
C TYR A 82 9.40 -9.76 18.20
N TYR A 83 9.91 -10.27 17.09
CA TYR A 83 11.08 -11.13 17.03
C TYR A 83 12.16 -10.43 16.22
N ILE A 84 13.23 -10.01 16.91
CA ILE A 84 14.39 -9.40 16.26
C ILE A 84 15.52 -10.42 16.19
N ARG A 85 16.15 -10.53 15.02
CA ARG A 85 17.24 -11.46 14.80
C ARG A 85 18.46 -10.71 14.33
N PHE A 86 19.57 -10.96 15.02
CA PHE A 86 20.87 -10.49 14.59
C PHE A 86 21.72 -11.67 14.16
N ALA A 87 22.74 -11.37 13.38
CA ALA A 87 23.70 -12.35 12.98
C ALA A 87 25.11 -11.79 13.06
N ILE A 88 26.08 -12.70 13.23
CA ILE A 88 27.48 -12.39 13.52
C ILE A 88 28.37 -13.19 12.58
N MET A 89 29.32 -12.51 11.93
CA MET A 89 30.37 -13.13 11.10
C MET A 89 31.75 -12.72 11.62
N ASP A 90 32.63 -13.70 11.81
CA ASP A 90 34.06 -13.47 12.04
C ASP A 90 34.85 -13.89 10.81
N THR A 91 35.44 -12.88 10.14
CA THR A 91 36.21 -13.06 8.90
C THR A 91 37.71 -13.19 9.14
N GLY A 92 38.17 -13.11 10.40
CA GLY A 92 39.58 -13.26 10.76
C GLY A 92 40.05 -14.70 10.90
N VAL A 93 39.13 -15.66 10.82
CA VAL A 93 39.38 -17.12 10.89
C VAL A 93 39.04 -17.81 9.57
N SER A 94 39.61 -19.00 9.32
CA SER A 94 39.31 -19.80 8.12
C SER A 94 39.00 -21.25 8.52
N PRO A 95 37.80 -21.80 8.20
CA PRO A 95 36.68 -21.10 7.56
C PRO A 95 36.09 -19.99 8.45
N TYR A 96 35.36 -19.04 7.84
CA TYR A 96 34.65 -18.01 8.60
C TYR A 96 33.66 -18.64 9.59
N VAL A 97 33.52 -18.02 10.76
CA VAL A 97 32.47 -18.39 11.72
C VAL A 97 31.27 -17.48 11.48
N TRP A 98 30.10 -18.08 11.29
CA TRP A 98 28.85 -17.35 11.09
C TRP A 98 27.67 -18.08 11.75
N PHE A 99 26.84 -17.34 12.49
CA PHE A 99 25.54 -17.80 12.97
C PHE A 99 24.62 -16.62 13.32
N ASN A 100 23.34 -16.91 13.56
CA ASN A 100 22.35 -15.92 14.01
C ASN A 100 21.73 -16.29 15.36
N THR A 101 21.03 -15.33 15.96
CA THR A 101 20.38 -15.48 17.29
C THR A 101 19.30 -16.58 17.32
N GLY A 102 18.80 -17.04 16.16
CA GLY A 102 17.74 -18.05 16.05
C GLY A 102 16.33 -17.43 15.98
N LEU A 103 15.36 -18.19 15.47
CA LEU A 103 14.03 -17.68 15.11
C LEU A 103 13.31 -16.98 16.28
N TYR A 104 13.36 -17.57 17.47
CA TYR A 104 12.72 -17.06 18.69
C TYR A 104 13.73 -16.60 19.75
N GLY A 105 14.97 -16.31 19.34
CA GLY A 105 16.05 -16.00 20.27
C GLY A 105 15.82 -14.72 21.06
N ILE A 106 15.40 -13.64 20.39
CA ILE A 106 15.12 -12.36 21.02
C ILE A 106 13.63 -12.03 20.78
N LYS A 107 12.81 -12.33 21.79
CA LYS A 107 11.40 -11.93 21.87
C LYS A 107 11.32 -10.60 22.60
N LEU A 108 10.75 -9.60 21.95
CA LEU A 108 10.43 -8.29 22.53
C LEU A 108 8.94 -8.25 22.78
N VAL A 109 8.53 -7.97 24.02
CA VAL A 109 7.12 -7.72 24.37
C VAL A 109 7.03 -6.25 24.76
N ILE A 110 6.37 -5.47 23.91
CA ILE A 110 6.22 -4.02 24.08
C ILE A 110 4.77 -3.75 24.50
N ASP A 111 4.60 -3.12 25.67
CA ASP A 111 3.31 -2.65 26.19
C ASP A 111 3.45 -1.16 26.54
N ASP A 112 3.24 -0.32 25.53
CA ASP A 112 3.29 1.13 25.62
C ASP A 112 1.89 1.71 25.39
N LYS A 113 1.28 2.24 26.46
CA LYS A 113 -0.08 2.78 26.42
C LYS A 113 -0.25 3.97 25.47
N GLY A 114 0.83 4.67 25.13
CA GLY A 114 0.80 5.75 24.15
C GLY A 114 0.76 5.25 22.70
N TYR A 115 1.12 3.99 22.47
CA TYR A 115 1.24 3.37 21.15
C TYR A 115 0.53 2.01 21.16
N PRO A 116 -0.78 1.97 20.87
CA PRO A 116 -1.55 0.73 20.91
C PRO A 116 -1.03 -0.32 19.91
N THR A 117 -1.51 -1.56 20.04
CA THR A 117 -1.25 -2.58 19.01
C THR A 117 -1.95 -2.20 17.71
N VAL A 118 -1.46 -2.73 16.59
CA VAL A 118 -2.07 -2.51 15.27
C VAL A 118 -3.54 -2.91 15.25
N GLU A 119 -3.91 -4.01 15.91
CA GLU A 119 -5.30 -4.48 16.01
C GLU A 119 -6.19 -3.49 16.76
N ASN A 120 -5.67 -2.86 17.81
CA ASN A 120 -6.40 -1.83 18.56
C ASN A 120 -6.55 -0.54 17.74
N VAL A 121 -5.55 -0.16 16.94
CA VAL A 121 -5.69 0.94 15.97
C VAL A 121 -6.80 0.62 14.97
N VAL A 122 -6.78 -0.58 14.37
CA VAL A 122 -7.83 -1.03 13.43
C VAL A 122 -9.21 -1.02 14.09
N ALA A 123 -9.33 -1.50 15.33
CA ALA A 123 -10.60 -1.50 16.06
C ALA A 123 -11.14 -0.08 16.33
N ASP A 124 -10.27 0.86 16.66
CA ASP A 124 -10.64 2.26 16.86
C ASP A 124 -11.07 2.93 15.55
N LEU A 125 -10.29 2.76 14.48
CA LEU A 125 -10.61 3.28 13.14
C LEU A 125 -11.91 2.70 12.60
N LYS A 126 -12.15 1.41 12.79
CA LYS A 126 -13.45 0.77 12.49
C LYS A 126 -14.61 1.46 13.23
N ALA A 127 -14.43 1.75 14.51
CA ALA A 127 -15.46 2.41 15.31
C ALA A 127 -15.69 3.87 14.90
N GLN A 128 -14.64 4.57 14.44
CA GLN A 128 -14.75 5.92 13.88
C GLN A 128 -15.48 5.91 12.53
N CYS A 129 -15.05 5.07 11.60
CA CYS A 129 -15.69 4.87 10.29
C CYS A 129 -17.19 4.57 10.42
N GLY A 130 -17.57 3.67 11.33
CA GLY A 130 -18.96 3.29 11.57
C GLY A 130 -19.88 4.39 12.12
N LYS A 131 -19.34 5.57 12.50
CA LYS A 131 -20.15 6.73 12.91
C LYS A 131 -20.68 7.53 11.71
N THR A 132 -19.98 7.47 10.57
CA THR A 132 -20.24 8.32 9.40
C THR A 132 -20.53 7.53 8.14
N CYS A 133 -20.10 6.27 8.07
CA CYS A 133 -20.18 5.44 6.87
C CYS A 133 -21.15 4.27 7.07
N THR A 134 -21.98 4.03 6.05
CA THR A 134 -23.02 2.99 6.06
C THR A 134 -22.78 1.94 4.98
N THR A 135 -22.43 2.37 3.76
CA THR A 135 -22.18 1.50 2.61
C THR A 135 -20.75 1.00 2.59
N ASP A 136 -20.49 -0.06 1.82
CA ASP A 136 -19.12 -0.58 1.68
C ASP A 136 -18.22 0.41 0.92
N PHE A 137 -18.77 1.10 -0.09
CA PHE A 137 -18.09 2.22 -0.77
C PHE A 137 -17.66 3.31 0.22
N GLU A 138 -18.57 3.81 1.07
CA GLU A 138 -18.26 4.86 2.05
C GLU A 138 -17.18 4.42 3.05
N LYS A 139 -17.22 3.16 3.50
CA LYS A 139 -16.21 2.64 4.43
C LYS A 139 -14.84 2.51 3.76
N ALA A 140 -14.81 2.00 2.52
CA ALA A 140 -13.58 1.86 1.76
C ALA A 140 -12.93 3.22 1.49
N VAL A 141 -13.69 4.22 1.04
CA VAL A 141 -13.20 5.60 0.88
C VAL A 141 -12.65 6.13 2.21
N TRP A 142 -13.41 6.02 3.31
CA TRP A 142 -12.97 6.54 4.60
C TRP A 142 -11.63 5.95 5.06
N PHE A 143 -11.43 4.64 4.87
CA PHE A 143 -10.16 3.98 5.22
C PHE A 143 -9.01 4.36 4.27
N ASN A 144 -9.29 4.54 2.98
CA ASN A 144 -8.32 5.05 2.01
C ASN A 144 -7.84 6.46 2.43
N ASP A 145 -8.79 7.37 2.67
CA ASP A 145 -8.53 8.75 3.06
C ASP A 145 -7.70 8.80 4.34
N TRP A 146 -8.05 8.00 5.34
CA TRP A 146 -7.29 7.93 6.57
C TRP A 146 -5.83 7.51 6.33
N LEU A 147 -5.58 6.51 5.48
CA LEU A 147 -4.22 6.05 5.17
C LEU A 147 -3.44 7.11 4.39
N VAL A 148 -4.05 7.75 3.39
CA VAL A 148 -3.45 8.82 2.59
C VAL A 148 -3.14 10.05 3.45
N GLU A 149 -3.97 10.36 4.45
CA GLU A 149 -3.73 11.48 5.35
C GLU A 149 -2.65 11.19 6.41
N ASN A 150 -2.52 9.93 6.87
CA ASN A 150 -1.72 9.58 8.06
C ASN A 150 -0.42 8.80 7.76
N CYS A 151 -0.18 8.38 6.51
CA CYS A 151 1.04 7.69 6.10
C CYS A 151 1.70 8.40 4.91
N ARG A 152 3.02 8.30 4.81
CA ARG A 152 3.78 8.71 3.62
C ARG A 152 4.60 7.57 3.07
N TYR A 153 4.73 7.53 1.75
CA TYR A 153 5.51 6.49 1.08
C TYR A 153 6.96 6.41 1.59
N ASP A 154 7.37 5.21 2.00
CA ASP A 154 8.74 4.92 2.40
C ASP A 154 9.63 4.65 1.17
N SER A 155 10.28 5.72 0.69
CA SER A 155 11.26 5.64 -0.41
C SER A 155 12.56 4.91 -0.04
N SER A 156 12.75 4.48 1.21
CA SER A 156 13.84 3.58 1.60
C SER A 156 13.49 2.10 1.37
N TYR A 157 12.22 1.80 1.07
CA TYR A 157 11.68 0.46 0.82
C TYR A 157 11.92 -0.51 1.98
N SER A 158 11.77 -0.03 3.22
CA SER A 158 12.14 -0.77 4.42
C SER A 158 10.94 -1.21 5.26
N TYR A 159 9.93 -0.36 5.43
CA TYR A 159 8.83 -0.62 6.36
C TYR A 159 7.63 -1.28 5.65
N CYS A 160 7.47 -2.59 5.82
CA CYS A 160 6.49 -3.40 5.07
C CYS A 160 5.32 -3.94 5.91
N ALA A 161 5.36 -3.80 7.24
CA ALA A 161 4.26 -4.21 8.11
C ALA A 161 3.12 -3.19 8.11
N PRO A 162 1.88 -3.59 8.45
CA PRO A 162 0.76 -2.65 8.64
C PRO A 162 1.06 -1.58 9.71
N GLU A 163 1.96 -1.86 10.67
CA GLU A 163 2.50 -0.86 11.63
C GLU A 163 3.11 0.37 10.94
N GLY A 164 3.74 0.18 9.78
CA GLY A 164 4.31 1.25 8.97
C GLY A 164 3.27 2.32 8.64
N ALA A 165 2.12 1.88 8.12
CA ALA A 165 1.06 2.78 7.68
C ALA A 165 0.09 3.20 8.81
N LEU A 166 -0.19 2.30 9.77
CA LEU A 166 -1.19 2.55 10.83
C LEU A 166 -0.63 3.25 12.07
N ALA A 167 0.69 3.30 12.26
CA ALA A 167 1.28 3.85 13.48
C ALA A 167 2.56 4.67 13.26
N ARG A 168 3.50 4.18 12.44
CA ARG A 168 4.76 4.89 12.14
C ARG A 168 4.55 6.12 11.26
N GLY A 169 3.50 6.12 10.44
CA GLY A 169 3.22 7.15 9.44
C GLY A 169 4.14 7.08 8.23
N SER A 170 4.84 5.96 8.02
CA SER A 170 5.65 5.72 6.84
C SER A 170 5.75 4.24 6.51
N GLY A 171 5.42 3.88 5.26
CA GLY A 171 5.33 2.51 4.82
C GLY A 171 5.53 2.36 3.31
N THR A 172 5.97 1.18 2.88
CA THR A 172 6.02 0.79 1.47
C THR A 172 4.63 0.41 0.95
N CYS A 173 4.51 0.15 -0.36
CA CYS A 173 3.27 -0.35 -0.95
C CYS A 173 2.72 -1.60 -0.23
N GLU A 174 3.61 -2.49 0.25
CA GLU A 174 3.23 -3.65 1.06
C GLU A 174 2.58 -3.25 2.39
N ALA A 175 3.07 -2.20 3.05
CA ALA A 175 2.49 -1.69 4.30
C ALA A 175 1.11 -1.07 4.07
N TYR A 176 0.94 -0.24 3.01
CA TYR A 176 -0.36 0.32 2.64
C TYR A 176 -1.37 -0.78 2.33
N HIS A 177 -1.00 -1.73 1.46
CA HIS A 177 -1.86 -2.87 1.13
C HIS A 177 -2.28 -3.65 2.38
N ARG A 178 -1.34 -4.05 3.24
CA ARG A 178 -1.65 -4.82 4.46
C ARG A 178 -2.54 -4.05 5.42
N ALA A 179 -2.26 -2.76 5.63
CA ALA A 179 -3.07 -1.91 6.49
C ALA A 179 -4.51 -1.79 5.96
N TYR A 180 -4.65 -1.54 4.65
CA TYR A 180 -5.96 -1.39 4.03
C TYR A 180 -6.76 -2.70 4.06
N VAL A 181 -6.11 -3.83 3.80
CA VAL A 181 -6.70 -5.18 3.96
C VAL A 181 -7.19 -5.41 5.39
N MET A 182 -6.40 -5.04 6.42
CA MET A 182 -6.84 -5.19 7.81
C MET A 182 -8.06 -4.34 8.11
N LEU A 183 -8.10 -3.09 7.64
CA LEU A 183 -9.23 -2.17 7.83
C LEU A 183 -10.51 -2.68 7.13
N LEU A 184 -10.42 -3.04 5.85
CA LEU A 184 -11.54 -3.54 5.05
C LEU A 184 -12.09 -4.87 5.60
N ASN A 185 -11.22 -5.83 5.90
CA ASN A 185 -11.65 -7.10 6.48
C ASN A 185 -12.28 -6.92 7.86
N SER A 186 -11.87 -5.89 8.63
CA SER A 186 -12.48 -5.60 9.93
C SER A 186 -13.96 -5.22 9.82
N VAL A 187 -14.41 -4.68 8.68
CA VAL A 187 -15.80 -4.33 8.40
C VAL A 187 -16.52 -5.33 7.49
N GLY A 188 -15.88 -6.45 7.17
CA GLY A 188 -16.46 -7.54 6.37
C GLY A 188 -16.38 -7.34 4.86
N ILE A 189 -15.60 -6.37 4.38
CA ILE A 189 -15.35 -6.16 2.95
C ILE A 189 -14.26 -7.15 2.51
N ALA A 190 -14.56 -7.97 1.50
CA ALA A 190 -13.61 -8.95 0.98
C ALA A 190 -12.50 -8.28 0.17
N THR A 191 -11.29 -8.79 0.32
CA THR A 191 -10.10 -8.27 -0.37
C THR A 191 -9.30 -9.36 -1.07
N ASP A 192 -8.56 -8.98 -2.10
CA ASP A 192 -7.52 -9.80 -2.71
C ASP A 192 -6.22 -9.00 -2.88
N ARG A 193 -5.10 -9.73 -2.98
CA ARG A 193 -3.80 -9.13 -3.27
C ARG A 193 -3.59 -9.07 -4.77
N ILE A 194 -3.32 -7.87 -5.26
CA ILE A 194 -2.99 -7.60 -6.67
C ILE A 194 -1.56 -7.10 -6.75
N SER A 195 -0.80 -7.59 -7.74
CA SER A 195 0.56 -7.13 -8.00
C SER A 195 0.83 -6.99 -9.49
N GLY A 196 1.60 -5.97 -9.85
CA GLY A 196 2.11 -5.70 -11.20
C GLY A 196 3.42 -4.91 -11.06
N ASP A 197 4.29 -4.92 -12.06
CA ASP A 197 5.51 -4.08 -12.17
C ASP A 197 6.41 -3.87 -10.93
N GLY A 198 6.37 -4.77 -9.94
CA GLY A 198 7.10 -4.63 -8.68
C GLY A 198 6.34 -3.86 -7.59
N HIS A 199 5.08 -3.51 -7.85
CA HIS A 199 4.13 -2.85 -6.96
C HIS A 199 3.02 -3.80 -6.48
N VAL A 200 2.35 -3.43 -5.39
CA VAL A 200 1.22 -4.17 -4.81
C VAL A 200 0.12 -3.20 -4.40
N TRP A 201 -1.12 -3.58 -4.66
CA TRP A 201 -2.32 -2.88 -4.23
C TRP A 201 -3.44 -3.87 -3.91
N THR A 202 -4.64 -3.35 -3.63
CA THR A 202 -5.74 -4.14 -3.07
C THR A 202 -6.87 -4.29 -4.09
N GLY A 203 -7.27 -5.53 -4.35
CA GLY A 203 -8.55 -5.84 -4.97
C GLY A 203 -9.62 -5.82 -3.88
N VAL A 204 -10.74 -5.13 -4.09
CA VAL A 204 -11.77 -4.90 -3.08
C VAL A 204 -13.14 -5.23 -3.66
N GLN A 205 -13.93 -6.02 -2.93
CA GLN A 205 -15.29 -6.34 -3.33
C GLN A 205 -16.28 -5.35 -2.69
N LEU A 206 -16.86 -4.45 -3.50
CA LEU A 206 -17.88 -3.48 -3.07
C LEU A 206 -19.22 -3.88 -3.67
N ASP A 207 -20.25 -4.03 -2.84
CA ASP A 207 -21.62 -4.39 -3.24
C ASP A 207 -21.70 -5.59 -4.23
N GLY A 208 -20.77 -6.54 -4.09
CA GLY A 208 -20.69 -7.77 -4.90
C GLY A 208 -19.77 -7.70 -6.13
N ASN A 209 -19.34 -6.52 -6.55
CA ASN A 209 -18.43 -6.30 -7.67
C ASN A 209 -16.99 -6.10 -7.18
N TRP A 210 -16.01 -6.57 -7.96
CA TRP A 210 -14.59 -6.37 -7.66
C TRP A 210 -14.05 -5.10 -8.33
N TYR A 211 -13.17 -4.42 -7.60
CA TYR A 211 -12.48 -3.21 -8.04
C TYR A 211 -11.02 -3.23 -7.58
N HIS A 212 -10.16 -2.51 -8.28
CA HIS A 212 -8.82 -2.19 -7.83
C HIS A 212 -8.83 -0.87 -7.06
N ILE A 213 -8.18 -0.86 -5.90
CA ILE A 213 -7.92 0.34 -5.11
C ILE A 213 -6.42 0.37 -4.75
N ASP A 214 -5.73 1.41 -5.20
CA ASP A 214 -4.32 1.64 -4.91
C ASP A 214 -4.10 2.85 -4.01
N THR A 215 -4.22 2.60 -2.71
CA THR A 215 -3.99 3.60 -1.66
C THR A 215 -2.57 4.16 -1.67
N THR A 216 -1.59 3.44 -2.25
CA THR A 216 -0.21 3.94 -2.33
C THR A 216 -0.11 5.03 -3.40
N TRP A 217 -0.73 4.82 -4.55
CA TRP A 217 -0.72 5.78 -5.65
C TRP A 217 -1.71 6.94 -5.41
N ASP A 218 -2.74 6.71 -4.60
CA ASP A 218 -3.59 7.79 -4.08
C ASP A 218 -2.83 8.70 -3.08
N ASP A 219 -1.79 8.21 -2.38
CA ASP A 219 -0.82 9.07 -1.65
C ASP A 219 0.26 9.62 -2.60
N ALA A 220 -0.12 10.50 -3.51
CA ALA A 220 0.80 11.12 -4.46
C ALA A 220 1.91 11.96 -3.78
N GLY A 221 1.73 12.35 -2.52
CA GLY A 221 2.67 13.22 -1.79
C GLY A 221 2.68 14.69 -2.24
N TYR A 222 1.80 15.07 -3.18
CA TYR A 222 1.56 16.44 -3.64
C TYR A 222 0.13 16.61 -4.16
N GLU A 223 -0.29 17.85 -4.35
CA GLU A 223 -1.59 18.20 -4.93
C GLU A 223 -1.46 18.56 -6.41
N ASP A 224 -2.46 18.18 -7.21
CA ASP A 224 -2.60 18.59 -8.61
C ASP A 224 -3.91 19.35 -8.80
N ASN A 225 -3.85 20.51 -9.47
CA ASN A 225 -5.04 21.36 -9.67
C ASN A 225 -6.03 20.80 -10.70
N SER A 226 -5.59 19.87 -11.55
CA SER A 226 -6.41 19.27 -12.59
C SER A 226 -7.31 18.16 -12.06
N VAL A 227 -6.83 17.34 -11.12
CA VAL A 227 -7.50 16.11 -10.65
C VAL A 227 -7.27 15.82 -9.16
N ASP A 228 -8.24 15.17 -8.53
CA ASP A 228 -8.18 14.70 -7.14
C ASP A 228 -7.30 13.44 -7.05
N LEU A 229 -6.00 13.61 -6.77
CA LEU A 229 -5.04 12.50 -6.74
C LEU A 229 -5.28 11.52 -5.60
N GLN A 230 -5.96 11.92 -4.53
CA GLN A 230 -6.23 11.04 -3.38
C GLN A 230 -7.28 9.97 -3.65
N HIS A 231 -7.91 10.01 -4.83
CA HIS A 231 -8.94 9.07 -5.24
C HIS A 231 -8.78 8.66 -6.71
N LEU A 232 -7.65 8.97 -7.34
CA LEU A 232 -7.45 8.73 -8.77
C LEU A 232 -7.47 7.23 -9.09
N TYR A 233 -6.93 6.42 -8.18
CA TYR A 233 -6.78 4.99 -8.31
C TYR A 233 -7.82 4.23 -7.47
N PHE A 234 -8.90 4.90 -7.07
CA PHE A 234 -9.98 4.32 -6.29
C PHE A 234 -11.09 3.76 -7.19
N GLY A 235 -11.20 2.44 -7.22
CA GLY A 235 -12.31 1.73 -7.84
C GLY A 235 -12.13 1.52 -9.35
N LEU A 236 -10.92 1.20 -9.80
CA LEU A 236 -10.61 0.93 -11.21
C LEU A 236 -10.91 -0.53 -11.59
N ASN A 237 -11.13 -0.79 -12.88
CA ASN A 237 -11.33 -2.14 -13.40
C ASN A 237 -10.03 -2.75 -13.98
N ASP A 238 -10.06 -4.03 -14.35
CA ASP A 238 -8.91 -4.75 -14.91
C ASP A 238 -8.38 -4.04 -16.16
N GLU A 239 -9.24 -3.53 -17.03
CA GLU A 239 -8.83 -2.89 -18.29
C GLU A 239 -7.98 -1.64 -18.03
N LEU A 240 -8.46 -0.75 -17.16
CA LEU A 240 -7.71 0.46 -16.80
C LEU A 240 -6.39 0.12 -16.11
N MET A 241 -6.41 -0.79 -15.12
CA MET A 241 -5.20 -1.16 -14.40
C MET A 241 -4.13 -1.79 -15.31
N ASN A 242 -4.54 -2.59 -16.30
CA ASN A 242 -3.62 -3.19 -17.28
C ASN A 242 -3.03 -2.17 -18.28
N GLN A 243 -3.63 -0.98 -18.42
CA GLN A 243 -3.07 0.07 -19.26
C GLN A 243 -1.99 0.89 -18.53
N ILE A 244 -2.08 1.00 -17.21
CA ILE A 244 -1.15 1.80 -16.39
C ILE A 244 -0.08 0.96 -15.68
N HIS A 245 -0.30 -0.35 -15.54
CA HIS A 245 0.66 -1.30 -14.97
C HIS A 245 0.99 -2.44 -15.92
N SER A 246 2.21 -2.97 -15.80
CA SER A 246 2.60 -4.19 -16.53
C SER A 246 2.54 -5.43 -15.64
N SER A 247 2.23 -6.59 -16.24
CA SER A 247 2.24 -7.89 -15.54
C SER A 247 1.29 -7.98 -14.34
N VAL A 248 0.10 -7.37 -14.43
CA VAL A 248 -0.90 -7.41 -13.36
C VAL A 248 -1.37 -8.84 -13.11
N THR A 249 -1.40 -9.22 -11.84
CA THR A 249 -1.77 -10.56 -11.37
C THR A 249 -2.58 -10.45 -10.08
N SER A 250 -3.59 -11.32 -9.95
CA SER A 250 -4.40 -11.47 -8.74
C SER A 250 -4.02 -12.79 -8.04
N SER A 251 -3.93 -12.76 -6.71
CA SER A 251 -3.55 -13.94 -5.93
C SER A 251 -4.63 -15.02 -5.94
N ASN A 252 -5.91 -14.63 -5.98
CA ASN A 252 -7.04 -15.56 -6.01
C ASN A 252 -7.79 -15.60 -7.36
N GLY A 253 -7.27 -14.92 -8.39
CA GLY A 253 -7.89 -14.86 -9.72
C GLY A 253 -9.20 -14.08 -9.76
N ILE A 254 -9.34 -13.03 -8.94
CA ILE A 254 -10.46 -12.09 -9.04
C ILE A 254 -10.42 -11.34 -10.37
N SER A 255 -11.57 -10.87 -10.84
CA SER A 255 -11.67 -10.06 -12.04
C SER A 255 -12.58 -8.86 -11.79
N ALA A 256 -12.06 -7.66 -12.01
CA ALA A 256 -12.75 -6.40 -11.85
C ALA A 256 -13.23 -5.89 -13.22
N HIS A 257 -14.55 -5.85 -13.42
CA HIS A 257 -15.15 -5.37 -14.67
C HIS A 257 -15.93 -4.06 -14.50
N SER A 258 -16.44 -3.80 -13.30
CA SER A 258 -17.31 -2.65 -13.02
C SER A 258 -16.48 -1.39 -12.75
N LEU A 259 -17.08 -0.24 -13.06
CA LEU A 259 -16.62 1.09 -12.65
C LEU A 259 -17.69 1.83 -11.84
N GLU A 260 -18.80 1.17 -11.48
CA GLU A 260 -19.92 1.81 -10.79
C GLU A 260 -19.51 2.42 -9.44
N ASP A 261 -18.62 1.74 -8.70
CA ASP A 261 -18.03 2.21 -7.45
C ASP A 261 -16.64 2.85 -7.64
N ASN A 262 -16.27 3.23 -8.86
CA ASN A 262 -15.17 4.18 -9.04
C ASN A 262 -15.52 5.51 -8.35
N TYR A 263 -14.55 6.12 -7.68
CA TYR A 263 -14.82 7.32 -6.88
C TYR A 263 -15.45 8.46 -7.69
N PHE A 264 -14.91 8.81 -8.87
CA PHE A 264 -15.44 9.91 -9.68
C PHE A 264 -16.80 9.61 -10.30
N ILE A 265 -17.03 8.34 -10.66
CA ILE A 265 -18.31 7.87 -11.19
C ILE A 265 -19.37 7.93 -10.07
N LYS A 266 -19.12 7.24 -8.96
CA LYS A 266 -20.07 7.09 -7.85
C LYS A 266 -20.44 8.43 -7.21
N THR A 267 -19.48 9.34 -7.08
CA THR A 267 -19.71 10.69 -6.51
C THR A 267 -20.27 11.69 -7.53
N GLY A 268 -20.26 11.34 -8.83
CA GLY A 268 -20.63 12.25 -9.92
C GLY A 268 -19.59 13.35 -10.21
N LYS A 269 -18.44 13.35 -9.52
CA LYS A 269 -17.33 14.30 -9.77
C LYS A 269 -16.81 14.22 -11.21
N ILE A 270 -16.98 13.07 -11.89
CA ILE A 270 -16.58 12.89 -13.30
C ILE A 270 -17.23 13.91 -14.25
N LYS A 271 -18.38 14.49 -13.87
CA LYS A 271 -19.10 15.51 -14.63
C LYS A 271 -18.30 16.78 -14.88
N LYS A 272 -17.30 17.07 -14.05
CA LYS A 272 -16.31 18.13 -14.29
C LYS A 272 -15.68 18.00 -15.69
N TRP A 273 -15.48 16.78 -16.17
CA TRP A 273 -14.87 16.50 -17.47
C TRP A 273 -15.87 16.01 -18.52
N SER A 274 -16.90 15.24 -18.16
CA SER A 274 -17.82 14.67 -19.16
C SER A 274 -18.83 15.66 -19.74
N ASP A 275 -19.34 16.60 -18.92
CA ASP A 275 -20.50 17.42 -19.31
C ASP A 275 -20.21 18.36 -20.49
N GLN A 276 -18.94 18.74 -20.68
CA GLN A 276 -18.52 19.60 -21.79
C GLN A 276 -18.76 18.97 -23.17
N TYR A 277 -18.90 17.64 -23.26
CA TYR A 277 -19.10 16.92 -24.52
C TYR A 277 -20.58 16.66 -24.84
N VAL A 278 -21.49 16.87 -23.87
CA VAL A 278 -22.90 16.51 -24.01
C VAL A 278 -23.59 17.26 -25.14
N SER A 279 -23.33 18.56 -25.29
CA SER A 279 -23.94 19.35 -26.38
C SER A 279 -23.47 18.89 -27.76
N THR A 280 -22.18 18.62 -27.90
CA THR A 280 -21.58 18.17 -29.17
C THR A 280 -22.11 16.80 -29.55
N ILE A 281 -22.20 15.86 -28.60
CA ILE A 281 -22.79 14.53 -28.86
C ILE A 281 -24.25 14.66 -29.30
N ARG A 282 -25.06 15.49 -28.62
CA ARG A 282 -26.46 15.71 -29.04
C ARG A 282 -26.57 16.28 -30.45
N GLU A 283 -25.65 17.14 -30.86
CA GLU A 283 -25.63 17.67 -32.23
C GLU A 283 -25.40 16.56 -33.26
N HIS A 284 -24.40 15.70 -33.06
CA HIS A 284 -24.16 14.55 -33.93
C HIS A 284 -25.35 13.58 -33.98
N LEU A 285 -25.95 13.27 -32.82
CA LEU A 285 -27.14 12.41 -32.75
C LEU A 285 -28.34 13.03 -33.50
N ASN A 286 -28.60 14.32 -33.33
CA ASN A 286 -29.67 15.02 -34.04
C ASN A 286 -29.45 15.10 -35.55
N ASN A 287 -28.19 15.08 -35.98
CA ASN A 287 -27.81 15.01 -37.40
C ASN A 287 -27.92 13.59 -37.97
N GLY A 288 -28.24 12.59 -37.14
CA GLY A 288 -28.35 11.19 -37.55
C GLY A 288 -27.00 10.53 -37.83
N GLU A 289 -25.94 10.99 -37.17
CA GLU A 289 -24.60 10.39 -37.30
C GLU A 289 -24.46 9.16 -36.40
N ASN A 290 -24.11 8.01 -37.00
CA ASN A 290 -23.96 6.75 -36.28
C ASN A 290 -22.55 6.51 -35.74
N THR A 291 -21.56 7.27 -36.21
CA THR A 291 -20.17 7.17 -35.75
C THR A 291 -19.48 8.52 -35.91
N PHE A 292 -18.85 9.00 -34.84
CA PHE A 292 -18.11 10.26 -34.84
C PHE A 292 -17.04 10.27 -33.74
N ASP A 293 -16.03 11.11 -33.94
CA ASP A 293 -14.89 11.25 -33.04
C ASP A 293 -14.86 12.65 -32.42
N ILE A 294 -14.55 12.72 -31.13
CA ILE A 294 -14.36 14.00 -30.42
C ILE A 294 -12.92 14.07 -29.92
N THR A 295 -12.14 15.02 -30.44
CA THR A 295 -10.77 15.26 -29.99
C THR A 295 -10.74 15.91 -28.61
N ILE A 296 -9.90 15.37 -27.74
CA ILE A 296 -9.66 15.87 -26.39
C ILE A 296 -8.48 16.84 -26.38
N ASN A 297 -8.75 18.07 -25.97
CA ASN A 297 -7.76 19.13 -25.79
C ASN A 297 -7.64 19.49 -24.31
N ASP A 298 -7.08 18.57 -23.52
CA ASP A 298 -6.81 18.75 -22.09
C ASP A 298 -5.30 18.68 -21.81
N SER A 299 -4.80 19.58 -20.97
CA SER A 299 -3.39 19.69 -20.60
C SER A 299 -2.99 18.83 -19.40
N MET A 300 -3.90 17.98 -18.90
CA MET A 300 -3.63 17.01 -17.84
C MET A 300 -2.48 16.09 -18.21
N ILE A 301 -1.68 15.71 -17.20
CA ILE A 301 -0.61 14.72 -17.33
C ILE A 301 -1.17 13.43 -17.96
N ASP A 302 -0.45 12.86 -18.92
CA ASP A 302 -0.96 11.76 -19.77
C ASP A 302 -1.47 10.56 -18.98
N SER A 303 -0.82 10.18 -17.87
CA SER A 303 -1.27 9.08 -17.01
C SER A 303 -2.61 9.36 -16.34
N TYR A 304 -2.81 10.58 -15.85
CA TYR A 304 -4.07 10.99 -15.21
C TYR A 304 -5.17 11.15 -16.23
N LYS A 305 -4.82 11.74 -17.38
CA LYS A 305 -5.71 11.91 -18.52
C LYS A 305 -6.22 10.57 -19.03
N GLN A 306 -5.37 9.54 -19.08
CA GLN A 306 -5.77 8.19 -19.48
C GLN A 306 -6.91 7.65 -18.60
N ILE A 307 -6.78 7.78 -17.27
CA ILE A 307 -7.79 7.32 -16.32
C ILE A 307 -9.05 8.19 -16.44
N ILE A 308 -8.91 9.51 -16.36
CA ILE A 308 -10.06 10.43 -16.36
C ILE A 308 -10.87 10.30 -17.65
N TYR A 309 -10.25 10.24 -18.81
CA TYR A 309 -11.00 10.18 -20.06
C TYR A 309 -11.57 8.80 -20.39
N TYR A 310 -10.98 7.73 -19.86
CA TYR A 310 -11.66 6.43 -19.82
C TYR A 310 -12.94 6.50 -18.98
N LEU A 311 -12.89 7.13 -17.80
CA LEU A 311 -14.06 7.32 -16.95
C LEU A 311 -15.10 8.27 -17.60
N VAL A 312 -14.67 9.28 -18.36
CA VAL A 312 -15.55 10.12 -19.17
C VAL A 312 -16.27 9.28 -20.23
N ALA A 313 -15.55 8.42 -20.96
CA ALA A 313 -16.14 7.53 -21.95
C ALA A 313 -17.17 6.58 -21.32
N TYR A 314 -16.86 6.01 -20.15
CA TYR A 314 -17.80 5.20 -19.37
C TYR A 314 -19.06 6.02 -18.98
N GLN A 315 -18.90 7.23 -18.44
CA GLN A 315 -20.01 8.10 -18.05
C GLN A 315 -20.92 8.46 -19.24
N LEU A 316 -20.33 8.80 -20.38
CA LEU A 316 -21.08 9.17 -21.59
C LEU A 316 -21.82 7.97 -22.19
N SER A 317 -21.22 6.77 -22.13
CA SER A 317 -21.88 5.52 -22.56
C SER A 317 -23.10 5.15 -21.71
N ASN A 318 -23.11 5.56 -20.44
CA ASN A 318 -24.20 5.32 -19.51
C ASN A 318 -25.15 6.52 -19.37
N THR A 319 -24.98 7.55 -20.19
CA THR A 319 -25.87 8.72 -20.22
C THR A 319 -27.13 8.40 -21.05
N ASP A 320 -28.30 8.85 -20.60
CA ASP A 320 -29.53 8.73 -21.37
C ASP A 320 -29.55 9.76 -22.53
N TRP A 321 -29.54 9.25 -23.76
CA TRP A 321 -29.56 10.04 -24.98
C TRP A 321 -30.94 10.14 -25.63
N GLY A 322 -32.02 9.83 -24.89
CA GLY A 322 -33.39 9.98 -25.37
C GLY A 322 -33.86 8.82 -26.26
N GLY A 323 -33.34 7.62 -26.01
CA GLY A 323 -33.72 6.38 -26.71
C GLY A 323 -32.62 5.80 -27.60
N GLU A 324 -31.61 6.59 -27.95
CA GLU A 324 -30.41 6.12 -28.63
C GLU A 324 -29.46 5.44 -27.63
N LYS A 325 -28.86 4.31 -28.02
CA LYS A 325 -27.82 3.66 -27.24
C LYS A 325 -26.46 4.05 -27.81
N LEU A 326 -25.68 4.77 -27.02
CA LEU A 326 -24.36 5.25 -27.41
C LEU A 326 -23.27 4.46 -26.67
N THR A 327 -22.32 3.91 -27.41
CA THR A 327 -21.07 3.39 -26.86
C THR A 327 -19.97 4.42 -27.12
N VAL A 328 -19.28 4.83 -26.06
CA VAL A 328 -18.12 5.73 -26.12
C VAL A 328 -16.90 5.01 -25.58
N THR A 329 -15.81 5.02 -26.35
CA THR A 329 -14.49 4.55 -25.91
C THR A 329 -13.47 5.67 -25.99
N TYR A 330 -12.36 5.53 -25.27
CA TYR A 330 -11.28 6.52 -25.25
C TYR A 330 -9.95 5.90 -25.67
N SER A 331 -9.30 6.48 -26.66
CA SER A 331 -7.93 6.17 -27.04
C SER A 331 -7.26 7.35 -27.75
N GLU A 332 -5.94 7.50 -27.58
CA GLU A 332 -5.13 8.50 -28.32
C GLU A 332 -5.65 9.95 -28.26
N ASN A 333 -6.22 10.37 -27.13
CA ASN A 333 -6.88 11.68 -26.95
C ASN A 333 -8.14 11.87 -27.81
N ILE A 334 -8.85 10.80 -28.14
CA ILE A 334 -10.10 10.81 -28.91
C ILE A 334 -11.16 10.02 -28.15
N LEU A 335 -12.36 10.59 -28.04
CA LEU A 335 -13.56 9.85 -27.69
C LEU A 335 -14.21 9.33 -28.98
N HIS A 336 -14.20 8.01 -29.15
CA HIS A 336 -14.83 7.33 -30.27
C HIS A 336 -16.28 7.01 -29.91
N CYS A 337 -17.23 7.58 -30.64
CA CYS A 337 -18.66 7.46 -30.35
C CYS A 337 -19.33 6.60 -31.43
N VAL A 338 -20.06 5.56 -31.01
CA VAL A 338 -20.80 4.64 -31.89
C VAL A 338 -22.23 4.51 -31.39
N VAL A 339 -23.21 4.82 -32.24
CA VAL A 339 -24.63 4.62 -31.97
C VAL A 339 -25.02 3.21 -32.40
N GLU A 340 -25.71 2.47 -31.53
CA GLU A 340 -26.15 1.08 -31.77
C GLU A 340 -27.49 0.94 -32.50
#